data_AF-A0A2E5FED8-F1
#
_entry.id   AF-A0A2E5FED8-F1
#
_cell.length_a   1.000
_cell.length_b   1.000
_cell.length_c   1.000
_cell.angle_alpha   90.00
_cell.angle_beta   90.00
_cell.angle_gamma   90.00
#
_symmetry.space_group_name_H-M   'P 1'
#
loop_
_entity.id
_entity.type
_entity.pdbx_description
1 polymer ?
#
loop_
_entity_poly.entity_id
_entity_poly.type
_entity_poly.pdbx_seq_one_letter_code
_entity_poly.pdbx_strand_id
1 'polypeptide(L)'
;MTDHSSAQLLELIQSLENVSMQLNEVLKKEHETLSLNDSQQLLELSKTKKAFVSKLESQTKVVHLYLKNIKIENGLYGFTAFLSEQKPSDVSTLLETSWQNIQSLAEDNKTLNHSNGAMIELNRRHVQRSLEVLRGQVGKETSTYGADGQTMTSKISRNISTV
;
A
#
# COMPACT_ATOMS: atom_id res chain seq x y z
N MET A 1 -19.62 35.18 10.82
CA MET A 1 -19.48 34.44 9.54
C MET A 1 -18.35 33.39 9.57
N THR A 2 -17.73 33.11 10.72
CA THR A 2 -16.63 32.14 10.89
C THR A 2 -17.09 30.70 11.12
N ASP A 3 -18.31 30.49 11.66
CA ASP A 3 -18.80 29.14 12.01
C ASP A 3 -19.10 28.25 10.80
N HIS A 4 -19.45 28.83 9.65
CA HIS A 4 -19.74 28.04 8.47
C HIS A 4 -18.45 27.45 7.85
N SER A 5 -17.32 28.16 7.98
CA SER A 5 -16.04 27.71 7.46
C SER A 5 -15.42 26.60 8.30
N SER A 6 -15.59 26.65 9.63
CA SER A 6 -15.13 25.60 10.56
C SER A 6 -15.99 24.34 10.48
N ALA A 7 -17.32 24.47 10.33
CA ALA A 7 -18.21 23.33 10.14
C ALA A 7 -17.95 22.60 8.80
N GLN A 8 -17.76 23.35 7.71
CA GLN A 8 -17.38 22.77 6.41
C GLN A 8 -16.03 22.08 6.46
N LEU A 9 -15.05 22.66 7.15
CA LEU A 9 -13.74 22.03 7.36
C LEU A 9 -13.88 20.70 8.11
N LEU A 10 -14.68 20.67 9.18
CA LEU A 10 -14.91 19.48 9.98
C LEU A 10 -15.58 18.36 9.15
N GLU A 11 -16.58 18.69 8.34
CA GLU A 11 -17.21 17.73 7.43
C GLU A 11 -16.22 17.16 6.41
N LEU A 12 -15.36 18.02 5.84
CA LEU A 12 -14.32 17.62 4.91
C LEU A 12 -13.28 16.68 5.53
N ILE A 13 -12.83 16.98 6.75
CA ILE A 13 -11.87 16.15 7.49
C ILE A 13 -12.50 14.81 7.89
N GLN A 14 -13.74 14.80 8.38
CA GLN A 14 -14.46 13.56 8.70
C GLN A 14 -14.70 12.69 7.45
N SER A 15 -15.00 13.32 6.31
CA SER A 15 -15.12 12.63 5.02
C SER A 15 -13.81 11.99 4.59
N LEU A 16 -12.68 12.65 4.83
CA LEU A 16 -11.34 12.13 4.57
C LEU A 16 -10.97 10.97 5.52
N GLU A 17 -11.31 11.09 6.80
CA GLU A 17 -11.14 10.04 7.81
C GLU A 17 -11.91 8.77 7.43
N ASN A 18 -13.19 8.92 7.06
CA ASN A 18 -14.04 7.78 6.67
C ASN A 18 -13.49 7.05 5.43
N VAL A 19 -12.98 7.76 4.44
CA VAL A 19 -12.36 7.12 3.26
C VAL A 19 -11.02 6.46 3.60
N SER A 20 -10.24 7.06 4.50
CA SER A 20 -9.00 6.44 5.01
C SER A 20 -9.28 5.16 5.79
N MET A 21 -10.36 5.13 6.58
CA MET A 21 -10.84 3.96 7.31
C MET A 21 -11.33 2.87 6.36
N GLN A 22 -12.13 3.22 5.34
CA GLN A 22 -12.58 2.26 4.32
C GLN A 22 -11.41 1.64 3.55
N LEU A 23 -10.38 2.44 3.23
CA LEU A 23 -9.16 1.91 2.61
C LEU A 23 -8.43 0.94 3.54
N ASN A 24 -8.35 1.24 4.83
CA ASN A 24 -7.72 0.37 5.82
C ASN A 24 -8.42 -0.99 5.91
N GLU A 25 -9.76 -1.01 5.94
CA GLU A 25 -10.55 -2.24 5.94
C GLU A 25 -10.36 -3.06 4.66
N VAL A 26 -10.21 -2.40 3.50
CA VAL A 26 -9.89 -3.09 2.24
C VAL A 26 -8.49 -3.70 2.28
N LEU A 27 -7.50 -3.01 2.87
CA LEU A 27 -6.12 -3.53 3.01
C LEU A 27 -6.05 -4.71 3.99
N LYS A 28 -6.84 -4.70 5.07
CA LYS A 28 -6.98 -5.85 5.98
C LYS A 28 -7.60 -7.04 5.28
N LYS A 29 -8.68 -6.83 4.52
CA LYS A 29 -9.28 -7.90 3.69
C LYS A 29 -8.30 -8.43 2.66
N GLU A 30 -7.52 -7.58 2.01
CA GLU A 30 -6.44 -8.00 1.09
C GLU A 30 -5.43 -8.92 1.81
N HIS A 31 -5.03 -8.59 3.04
CA HIS A 31 -4.13 -9.41 3.85
C HIS A 31 -4.71 -10.81 4.15
N GLU A 32 -5.97 -10.87 4.56
CA GLU A 32 -6.68 -12.13 4.83
C GLU A 32 -6.85 -12.97 3.56
N THR A 33 -7.28 -12.37 2.45
CA THR A 33 -7.45 -13.05 1.17
C THR A 33 -6.12 -13.56 0.62
N LEU A 34 -5.02 -12.81 0.77
CA LEU A 34 -3.68 -13.27 0.40
C LEU A 34 -3.27 -14.51 1.20
N SER A 35 -3.65 -14.59 2.48
CA SER A 35 -3.41 -15.76 3.32
C SER A 35 -4.22 -16.98 2.88
N LEU A 36 -5.41 -16.76 2.32
CA LEU A 36 -6.28 -17.81 1.79
C LEU A 36 -5.96 -18.21 0.34
N ASN A 37 -5.05 -17.50 -0.36
CA ASN A 37 -4.70 -17.70 -1.76
C ASN A 37 -5.89 -17.65 -2.75
N ASP A 38 -6.95 -16.92 -2.43
CA ASP A 38 -8.10 -16.75 -3.33
C ASP A 38 -7.81 -15.68 -4.41
N SER A 39 -7.38 -16.15 -5.57
CA SER A 39 -7.02 -15.30 -6.72
C SER A 39 -8.19 -14.50 -7.31
N GLN A 40 -9.43 -14.96 -7.20
CA GLN A 40 -10.60 -14.24 -7.74
C GLN A 40 -10.98 -13.08 -6.83
N GLN A 41 -11.01 -13.33 -5.51
CA GLN A 41 -11.25 -12.27 -4.53
C GLN A 41 -10.13 -11.21 -4.54
N LEU A 42 -8.88 -11.62 -4.76
CA LEU A 42 -7.75 -10.69 -4.85
C LEU A 42 -7.89 -9.71 -6.03
N LEU A 43 -8.41 -10.17 -7.17
CA LEU A 43 -8.64 -9.32 -8.33
C LEU A 43 -9.72 -8.25 -8.07
N GLU A 44 -10.83 -8.64 -7.42
CA GLU A 44 -11.91 -7.70 -7.07
C GLU A 44 -11.48 -6.72 -5.96
N LEU A 45 -10.70 -7.18 -4.99
CA LEU A 45 -10.08 -6.31 -3.97
C LEU A 45 -9.10 -5.31 -4.59
N SER A 46 -8.32 -5.71 -5.60
CA SER A 46 -7.40 -4.80 -6.30
C SER A 46 -8.14 -3.66 -7.01
N LYS A 47 -9.26 -3.97 -7.69
CA LYS A 47 -10.12 -2.95 -8.31
C LYS A 47 -10.70 -2.00 -7.26
N THR A 48 -11.19 -2.55 -6.15
CA THR A 48 -11.77 -1.81 -5.04
C THR A 48 -10.74 -0.88 -4.38
N LYS A 49 -9.54 -1.38 -4.10
CA LYS A 49 -8.40 -0.60 -3.60
C LYS A 49 -8.07 0.57 -4.52
N LYS A 50 -8.00 0.35 -5.84
CA LYS A 50 -7.72 1.41 -6.81
C LYS A 50 -8.78 2.52 -6.77
N ALA A 51 -10.07 2.16 -6.69
CA ALA A 51 -11.15 3.12 -6.57
C ALA A 51 -11.05 3.96 -5.29
N PHE A 52 -10.75 3.32 -4.15
CA PHE A 52 -10.57 4.02 -2.87
C PHE A 52 -9.34 4.93 -2.84
N VAL A 53 -8.21 4.50 -3.42
CA VAL A 53 -7.01 5.35 -3.54
C VAL A 53 -7.32 6.60 -4.38
N SER A 54 -7.99 6.45 -5.52
CA SER A 54 -8.40 7.62 -6.32
C SER A 54 -9.35 8.55 -5.58
N LYS A 55 -10.28 7.99 -4.78
CA LYS A 55 -11.20 8.78 -3.95
C LYS A 55 -10.44 9.54 -2.86
N LEU A 56 -9.51 8.88 -2.18
CA LEU A 56 -8.66 9.47 -1.14
C LEU A 56 -7.80 10.60 -1.70
N GLU A 57 -7.19 10.41 -2.86
CA GLU A 57 -6.41 11.46 -3.54
C GLU A 57 -7.27 12.67 -3.90
N SER A 58 -8.48 12.43 -4.42
CA SER A 58 -9.41 13.51 -4.76
C SER A 58 -9.81 14.30 -3.52
N GLN A 59 -10.20 13.64 -2.44
CA GLN A 59 -10.56 14.32 -1.18
C GLN A 59 -9.38 15.06 -0.58
N THR A 60 -8.19 14.47 -0.58
CA THR A 60 -6.97 15.14 -0.08
C THR A 60 -6.69 16.42 -0.87
N LYS A 61 -6.88 16.40 -2.19
CA LYS A 61 -6.76 17.61 -3.04
C LYS A 61 -7.80 18.67 -2.69
N VAL A 62 -9.05 18.29 -2.46
CA VAL A 62 -10.11 19.23 -2.06
C VAL A 62 -9.78 19.86 -0.70
N VAL A 63 -9.40 19.06 0.29
CA VAL A 63 -8.98 19.54 1.62
C VAL A 63 -7.77 20.47 1.49
N HIS A 64 -6.76 20.09 0.71
CA HIS A 64 -5.57 20.91 0.48
C HIS A 64 -5.92 22.27 -0.12
N LEU A 65 -6.77 22.30 -1.15
CA LEU A 65 -7.20 23.53 -1.80
C LEU A 65 -8.04 24.39 -0.86
N TYR A 66 -8.91 23.79 -0.06
CA TYR A 66 -9.72 24.48 0.93
C TYR A 66 -8.83 25.16 2.01
N LEU A 67 -7.83 24.45 2.53
CA LEU A 67 -6.86 25.01 3.49
C LEU A 67 -6.04 26.15 2.88
N LYS A 68 -5.63 26.02 1.61
CA LYS A 68 -4.92 27.08 0.89
C LYS A 68 -5.80 28.33 0.70
N ASN A 69 -7.10 28.14 0.43
CA ASN A 69 -8.06 29.24 0.30
C ASN A 69 -8.27 29.98 1.63
N ILE A 70 -8.09 29.31 2.77
CA ILE A 70 -8.15 29.90 4.12
C ILE A 70 -6.81 30.59 4.52
N LYS A 71 -5.84 30.68 3.60
CA LYS A 71 -4.50 31.28 3.79
C LYS A 71 -3.60 30.55 4.78
N ILE A 72 -3.78 29.24 4.95
CA ILE A 72 -2.80 28.42 5.68
C ILE A 72 -1.65 28.12 4.70
N GLU A 73 -0.52 28.82 4.85
CA GLU A 73 0.61 28.82 3.89
C GLU A 73 1.14 27.42 3.55
N ASN A 74 1.00 26.45 4.46
CA ASN A 74 1.50 25.08 4.29
C ASN A 74 0.40 24.03 4.03
N GLY A 75 -0.85 24.44 3.77
CA GLY A 75 -1.96 23.53 3.49
C GLY A 75 -2.12 22.44 4.56
N LEU A 76 -2.14 21.16 4.15
CA LEU A 76 -2.20 20.01 5.07
C LEU A 76 -0.98 19.90 6.00
N TYR A 77 0.22 20.28 5.55
CA TYR A 77 1.44 20.20 6.37
C TYR A 77 1.44 21.28 7.46
N GLY A 78 0.80 22.42 7.20
CA GLY A 78 0.58 23.49 8.19
C GLY A 78 -0.62 23.26 9.08
N PHE A 79 -1.45 22.25 8.80
CA PHE A 79 -2.70 22.05 9.50
C PHE A 79 -2.49 21.68 10.97
N THR A 80 -1.48 20.86 11.27
CA THR A 80 -1.11 20.53 12.66
C THR A 80 -0.66 21.78 13.43
N ALA A 81 0.12 22.67 12.81
CA ALA A 81 0.55 23.92 13.44
C ALA A 81 -0.64 24.86 13.67
N PHE A 82 -1.54 24.97 12.68
CA PHE A 82 -2.76 25.76 12.79
C PHE A 82 -3.68 25.26 13.93
N LEU A 83 -3.82 23.94 14.09
CA LEU A 83 -4.59 23.35 15.19
C LEU A 83 -3.97 23.66 16.56
N SER A 84 -2.63 23.67 16.67
CA SER A 84 -1.94 24.00 17.92
C SER A 84 -1.99 25.48 18.32
N GLU A 85 -2.22 26.38 17.36
CA GLU A 85 -2.33 27.83 17.60
C GLU A 85 -3.77 28.28 17.92
N GLN A 86 -4.77 27.44 17.65
CA GLN A 86 -6.19 27.73 17.92
C GLN A 86 -6.52 27.63 19.40
N LYS A 87 -7.46 28.47 19.87
CA LYS A 87 -7.98 28.36 21.23
C LYS A 87 -8.78 27.06 21.37
N PRO A 88 -8.61 26.32 22.48
CA PRO A 88 -9.39 25.10 22.71
C PRO A 88 -10.88 25.45 22.72
N SER A 89 -11.57 24.90 21.73
CA SER A 89 -13.02 24.93 21.56
C SER A 89 -13.46 23.53 21.15
N ASP A 90 -14.71 23.17 21.42
CA ASP A 90 -15.23 21.83 21.13
C ASP A 90 -15.05 21.40 19.66
N VAL A 91 -15.09 22.37 18.74
CA VAL A 91 -14.86 22.13 17.31
C VAL A 91 -13.37 21.90 17.00
N SER A 92 -12.48 22.63 17.68
CA SER A 92 -11.03 22.49 17.49
C SER A 92 -10.53 21.14 18.01
N THR A 93 -11.02 20.67 19.15
CA THR A 93 -10.65 19.36 19.71
C THR A 93 -11.14 18.20 18.84
N LEU A 94 -12.34 18.32 18.25
CA LEU A 94 -12.86 17.34 17.29
C LEU A 94 -12.02 17.29 16.00
N LEU A 95 -11.63 18.45 15.47
CA LEU A 95 -10.75 18.55 14.31
C LEU A 95 -9.38 17.93 14.59
N GLU A 96 -8.79 18.23 15.74
CA GLU A 96 -7.51 17.67 16.16
C GLU A 96 -7.56 16.14 16.31
N THR A 97 -8.61 15.62 16.95
CA THR A 97 -8.83 14.17 17.10
C THR A 97 -8.97 13.49 15.74
N SER A 98 -9.82 14.03 14.86
CA SER A 98 -10.04 13.47 13.52
C SER A 98 -8.76 13.50 12.69
N TRP A 99 -7.95 14.56 12.83
CA TRP A 99 -6.66 14.69 12.16
C TRP A 99 -5.64 13.67 12.65
N GLN A 100 -5.53 13.49 13.97
CA GLN A 100 -4.67 12.45 14.57
C GLN A 100 -5.08 11.04 14.11
N ASN A 101 -6.39 10.77 14.04
CA ASN A 101 -6.90 9.50 13.52
C ASN A 101 -6.50 9.28 12.06
N ILE A 102 -6.60 10.30 11.19
CA ILE A 102 -6.15 10.22 9.80
C ILE A 102 -4.65 9.92 9.72
N GLN A 103 -3.83 10.57 10.54
CA GLN A 103 -2.39 10.32 10.58
C GLN A 103 -2.07 8.89 11.00
N SER A 104 -2.76 8.37 12.03
CA SER A 104 -2.64 6.97 12.47
C SER A 104 -3.04 6.01 11.36
N LEU A 105 -4.22 6.23 10.74
CA LEU A 105 -4.72 5.41 9.64
C LEU A 105 -3.77 5.42 8.44
N ALA A 106 -3.10 6.55 8.16
CA ALA A 106 -2.13 6.65 7.08
C ALA A 106 -0.88 5.77 7.34
N GLU A 107 -0.35 5.76 8.56
CA GLU A 107 0.80 4.90 8.90
C GLU A 107 0.39 3.42 8.94
N ASP A 108 -0.81 3.10 9.43
CA ASP A 108 -1.36 1.75 9.40
C ASP A 108 -1.54 1.26 7.95
N ASN A 109 -2.12 2.09 7.08
CA ASN A 109 -2.30 1.79 5.66
C ASN A 109 -0.97 1.53 4.96
N LYS A 110 0.06 2.33 5.28
CA LYS A 110 1.42 2.15 4.74
C LYS A 110 2.04 0.84 5.20
N THR A 111 1.89 0.49 6.48
CA THR A 111 2.39 -0.75 7.06
C THR A 111 1.70 -1.98 6.45
N LEU A 112 0.36 -1.95 6.36
CA LEU A 112 -0.43 -3.01 5.72
C LEU A 112 -0.06 -3.17 4.24
N ASN A 113 0.08 -2.07 3.50
CA ASN A 113 0.45 -2.13 2.09
C ASN A 113 1.88 -2.70 1.90
N HIS A 114 2.81 -2.39 2.78
CA HIS A 114 4.15 -2.99 2.76
C HIS A 114 4.10 -4.51 3.03
N SER A 115 3.35 -4.93 4.05
CA SER A 115 3.14 -6.34 4.40
C SER A 115 2.51 -7.12 3.24
N ASN A 116 1.42 -6.60 2.68
CA ASN A 116 0.74 -7.20 1.53
C ASN A 116 1.67 -7.29 0.31
N GLY A 117 2.47 -6.25 0.06
CA GLY A 117 3.48 -6.26 -1.00
C GLY A 117 4.54 -7.34 -0.81
N ALA A 118 5.04 -7.52 0.41
CA ALA A 118 6.01 -8.58 0.74
C ALA A 118 5.41 -9.98 0.52
N MET A 119 4.15 -10.19 0.92
CA MET A 119 3.45 -11.45 0.72
C MET A 119 3.21 -11.78 -0.76
N ILE A 120 2.82 -10.77 -1.56
CA ILE A 120 2.66 -10.91 -3.01
C ILE A 120 3.99 -11.32 -3.66
N GLU A 121 5.10 -10.65 -3.32
CA GLU A 121 6.42 -10.98 -3.88
C GLU A 121 6.89 -12.39 -3.47
N LEU A 122 6.63 -12.79 -2.23
CA LEU A 122 6.92 -14.15 -1.75
C LEU A 122 6.14 -15.19 -2.57
N ASN A 123 4.82 -15.00 -2.73
CA ASN A 123 3.97 -15.86 -3.54
C ASN A 123 4.45 -15.92 -5.01
N ARG A 124 4.81 -14.78 -5.60
CA ARG A 124 5.38 -14.70 -6.96
C ARG A 124 6.65 -15.55 -7.09
N ARG A 125 7.56 -15.46 -6.11
CA ARG A 125 8.81 -16.23 -6.10
C ARG A 125 8.55 -17.74 -5.95
N HIS A 126 7.58 -18.14 -5.13
CA HIS A 126 7.17 -19.54 -5.00
C HIS A 126 6.61 -20.08 -6.32
N VAL A 127 5.66 -19.38 -6.94
CA VAL A 127 5.10 -19.77 -8.24
C VAL A 127 6.19 -19.88 -9.31
N GLN A 128 7.09 -18.90 -9.38
CA GLN A 128 8.19 -18.93 -10.34
C GLN A 128 9.10 -20.16 -10.15
N ARG A 129 9.49 -20.46 -8.91
CA ARG A 129 10.29 -21.65 -8.59
C ARG A 129 9.56 -22.95 -8.94
N SER A 130 8.27 -23.05 -8.62
CA SER A 130 7.46 -24.21 -8.98
C SER A 130 7.40 -24.40 -10.50
N LEU A 131 7.27 -23.31 -11.27
CA LEU A 131 7.32 -23.35 -12.73
C LEU A 131 8.71 -23.69 -13.28
N GLU A 132 9.79 -23.24 -12.66
CA GLU A 132 11.17 -23.63 -13.00
C GLU A 132 11.38 -25.13 -12.78
N VAL A 133 10.88 -25.67 -11.66
CA VAL A 133 10.91 -27.11 -11.37
C VAL A 133 10.09 -27.90 -12.39
N LEU A 134 8.84 -27.50 -12.67
CA LEU A 134 7.98 -28.17 -13.65
C LEU A 134 8.53 -28.11 -15.08
N ARG A 135 9.22 -27.03 -15.44
CA ARG A 135 9.88 -26.90 -16.76
C ARG A 135 11.21 -27.65 -16.86
N GLY A 136 11.60 -28.39 -15.83
CA GLY A 136 12.88 -29.10 -15.79
C GLY A 136 14.10 -28.18 -15.75
N GLN A 137 13.91 -26.89 -15.43
CA GLN A 137 14.98 -25.90 -15.25
C GLN A 137 15.48 -25.91 -13.80
N VAL A 138 15.58 -27.10 -13.20
CA VAL A 138 16.17 -27.27 -11.87
C VAL A 138 17.69 -27.14 -12.02
N GLY A 139 18.17 -25.89 -11.91
CA GLY A 139 19.59 -25.59 -11.83
C GLY A 139 20.31 -25.65 -13.17
N LYS A 140 20.98 -24.54 -13.52
CA LYS A 140 21.97 -24.49 -14.60
C LYS A 140 23.27 -25.25 -14.24
N GLU A 141 23.25 -26.08 -13.20
CA GLU A 141 24.32 -26.99 -12.82
C GLU A 141 23.72 -28.36 -12.53
N THR A 142 23.59 -29.17 -13.58
CA THR A 142 23.43 -30.63 -13.44
C THR A 142 24.76 -31.19 -12.93
N SER A 143 25.01 -31.07 -11.62
CA SER A 143 26.01 -31.88 -10.96
C SER A 143 25.49 -33.32 -10.96
N THR A 144 26.07 -34.16 -11.82
CA THR A 144 25.79 -35.60 -11.79
C THR A 144 26.87 -36.25 -10.94
N TYR A 145 26.47 -37.19 -10.08
CA TYR A 145 27.42 -38.00 -9.31
C TYR A 145 28.13 -38.97 -10.25
N GLY A 146 29.46 -38.95 -10.26
CA GLY A 146 30.28 -39.99 -10.89
C GLY A 146 30.11 -41.33 -10.17
N ALA A 147 30.50 -42.43 -10.83
CA ALA A 147 30.44 -43.78 -10.25
C ALA A 147 31.34 -43.95 -9.00
N ASP A 148 32.22 -42.99 -8.71
CA ASP A 148 33.10 -42.89 -7.54
C ASP A 148 32.60 -41.88 -6.49
N GLY A 149 31.43 -41.26 -6.69
CA GLY A 149 30.81 -40.32 -5.75
C GLY A 149 31.30 -38.88 -5.84
N GLN A 150 32.14 -38.51 -6.81
CA GLN A 150 32.59 -37.12 -6.98
C GLN A 150 31.60 -36.30 -7.83
N THR A 151 31.36 -35.06 -7.40
CA THR A 151 30.49 -34.08 -8.05
C THR A 151 31.19 -33.50 -9.29
N MET A 152 30.71 -33.82 -10.50
CA MET A 152 31.25 -33.22 -11.73
C MET A 152 30.34 -32.12 -12.26
N THR A 153 30.86 -30.89 -12.36
CA THR A 153 30.16 -29.75 -12.98
C THR A 153 30.54 -29.65 -14.45
N SER A 154 29.69 -30.14 -15.35
CA SER A 154 29.95 -30.06 -16.79
C SER A 154 29.64 -28.66 -17.32
N LYS A 155 30.67 -27.83 -17.50
CA LYS A 155 30.58 -26.58 -18.29
C LYS A 155 30.54 -26.93 -19.77
N ILE A 156 29.36 -27.15 -20.32
CA ILE A 156 29.19 -27.34 -21.77
C ILE A 156 29.27 -25.96 -22.43
N SER A 157 30.45 -25.57 -22.93
CA SER A 157 30.59 -24.48 -23.92
C SER A 157 30.35 -25.05 -25.31
N ARG A 158 29.17 -24.80 -25.90
CA ARG A 158 28.96 -25.08 -27.33
C ARG A 158 29.47 -23.89 -28.14
N ASN A 159 30.54 -24.11 -28.92
CA ASN A 159 30.85 -23.28 -30.08
C ASN A 159 30.65 -24.17 -31.30
N ILE A 160 29.72 -23.80 -32.18
CA ILE A 160 29.43 -24.54 -33.42
C ILE A 160 30.19 -23.83 -34.53
N SER A 161 31.37 -24.33 -34.86
CA SER A 161 32.04 -24.04 -36.13
C SER A 161 32.31 -25.37 -36.81
N THR A 162 31.51 -25.65 -37.83
CA THR A 162 31.69 -26.72 -38.81
C THR A 162 32.78 -26.33 -39.81
N VAL A 163 33.75 -27.21 -40.03
CA VAL A 163 34.57 -27.29 -41.26
C VAL A 163 34.51 -28.72 -41.75
#